data_AF-A0A957DZ17-F1
#
_entry.id   AF-A0A957DZ17-F1
#
_cell.length_a   1.000
_cell.length_b   1.000
_cell.length_c   1.000
_cell.angle_alpha   90.00
_cell.angle_beta   90.00
_cell.angle_gamma   90.00
#
_symmetry.space_group_name_H-M   'P 1'
#
loop_
_entity.id
_entity.type
_entity.pdbx_description
1 polymer ?
#
loop_
_entity_poly.entity_id
_entity_poly.type
_entity_poly.pdbx_seq_one_letter_code
_entity_poly.pdbx_strand_id
1 'polypeptide(L)'
;MTFLTIQRISDDSPHIYTVRKAITYLISILAALLIFGVWIEGLGDLSVALGIMAAGIAFALQEVIGSFAGWLTIISGRPFSIGDRIETGNIRGDVVDVSILRTTLMEIGNWLQGDHNTGRIVTVSNALIFKEPLYNYSAYIRFIWDEISLPVTYESDWQKAITLMVTAVREHPQYQNLLPRAEEQRRLARRKLAVKITSLEPRVFVKLTDNWIEMGMVYPVDNDSRRAFRNEVNQRILLDFAKANIKIASQTIEIVRFPYKE
;
A
#
# COMPACT_ATOMS: atom_id res chain seq x y z
N MET A 1 -53.02 38.83 -43.15
CA MET A 1 -53.27 37.56 -42.44
C MET A 1 -51.92 36.96 -42.09
N THR A 2 -51.47 37.18 -40.87
CA THR A 2 -50.12 36.81 -40.40
C THR A 2 -50.25 35.59 -39.49
N PHE A 3 -49.82 34.42 -39.97
CA PHE A 3 -49.73 33.22 -39.16
C PHE A 3 -48.48 33.32 -38.27
N LEU A 4 -48.69 33.40 -36.95
CA LEU A 4 -47.63 33.25 -35.95
C LEU A 4 -47.42 31.76 -35.68
N THR A 5 -46.29 31.25 -36.16
CA THR A 5 -45.75 29.91 -35.88
C THR A 5 -45.40 29.81 -34.40
N ILE A 6 -46.09 28.93 -33.66
CA ILE A 6 -45.73 28.56 -32.30
C ILE A 6 -44.44 27.73 -32.37
N GLN A 7 -43.33 28.31 -31.92
CA GLN A 7 -42.09 27.57 -31.73
C GLN A 7 -42.26 26.55 -30.60
N ARG A 8 -42.18 25.28 -30.97
CA ARG A 8 -42.10 24.14 -30.06
C ARG A 8 -40.76 24.20 -29.32
N ILE A 9 -40.80 24.53 -28.04
CA ILE A 9 -39.65 24.43 -27.13
C ILE A 9 -39.22 22.96 -27.11
N SER A 10 -37.99 22.66 -27.56
CA SER A 10 -37.43 21.31 -27.49
C SER A 10 -37.09 20.97 -26.03
N ASP A 11 -37.95 20.17 -25.41
CA ASP A 11 -37.85 19.71 -24.03
C ASP A 11 -36.94 18.47 -23.92
N ASP A 12 -35.67 18.62 -24.30
CA ASP A 12 -34.63 17.57 -24.19
C ASP A 12 -33.57 17.99 -23.18
N SER A 13 -33.96 18.04 -21.90
CA SER A 13 -33.03 18.22 -20.78
C SER A 13 -32.87 16.90 -20.01
N PRO A 14 -31.69 16.25 -20.00
CA PRO A 14 -31.45 15.00 -19.25
C PRO A 14 -31.71 15.14 -17.74
N HIS A 15 -31.71 16.36 -17.23
CA HIS A 15 -32.12 16.68 -15.86
C HIS A 15 -33.62 16.43 -15.61
N ILE A 16 -34.51 16.76 -16.54
CA ILE A 16 -35.96 16.57 -16.37
C ILE A 16 -36.31 15.08 -16.37
N TYR A 17 -35.64 14.28 -17.20
CA TYR A 17 -35.77 12.82 -17.20
C TYR A 17 -35.31 12.20 -15.86
N THR A 18 -34.14 12.62 -15.36
CA THR A 18 -33.58 12.11 -14.10
C THR A 18 -34.46 12.48 -12.89
N VAL A 19 -34.96 13.73 -12.85
CA VAL A 19 -35.86 14.22 -11.81
C VAL A 19 -37.20 13.49 -11.86
N ARG A 20 -37.81 13.30 -13.04
CA ARG A 20 -39.05 12.52 -13.18
C ARG A 20 -38.86 11.09 -12.68
N LYS A 21 -37.76 10.43 -13.04
CA LYS A 21 -37.46 9.06 -12.62
C LYS A 21 -37.27 8.94 -11.10
N ALA A 22 -36.57 9.91 -10.49
CA ALA A 22 -36.43 10.00 -9.04
C ALA A 22 -37.79 10.20 -8.34
N ILE A 23 -38.64 11.09 -8.87
CA ILE A 23 -40.00 11.31 -8.38
C ILE A 23 -40.84 10.04 -8.51
N THR A 24 -40.78 9.33 -9.64
CA THR A 24 -41.51 8.07 -9.84
C THR A 24 -41.08 7.00 -8.84
N TYR A 25 -39.78 6.84 -8.60
CA TYR A 25 -39.29 5.90 -7.58
C TYR A 25 -39.74 6.30 -6.17
N LEU A 26 -39.68 7.59 -5.83
CA LEU A 26 -40.15 8.10 -4.54
C LEU A 26 -41.64 7.84 -4.34
N ILE A 27 -42.47 8.13 -5.34
CA ILE A 27 -43.92 7.85 -5.32
C ILE A 27 -44.17 6.34 -5.20
N SER A 28 -43.40 5.52 -5.91
CA SER A 28 -43.53 4.05 -5.85
C SER A 28 -43.20 3.51 -4.46
N ILE A 29 -42.15 4.04 -3.82
CA ILE A 29 -41.78 3.71 -2.44
C ILE A 29 -42.86 4.15 -1.47
N LEU A 30 -43.39 5.37 -1.60
CA LEU A 30 -44.46 5.89 -0.75
C LEU A 30 -45.76 5.10 -0.90
N ALA A 31 -46.12 4.71 -2.12
CA ALA A 31 -47.29 3.88 -2.40
C ALA A 31 -47.12 2.48 -1.79
N ALA A 32 -45.94 1.87 -1.94
CA ALA A 32 -45.62 0.59 -1.31
C ALA A 32 -45.73 0.68 0.23
N LEU A 33 -45.22 1.75 0.85
CA LEU A 33 -45.31 1.98 2.29
C LEU A 33 -46.76 2.18 2.78
N LEU A 34 -47.61 2.86 2.01
CA LEU A 34 -49.03 3.03 2.33
C LEU A 34 -49.80 1.71 2.24
N ILE A 35 -49.56 0.91 1.21
CA ILE A 35 -50.15 -0.43 1.06
C ILE A 35 -49.72 -1.32 2.22
N PHE A 36 -48.42 -1.28 2.57
CA PHE A 36 -47.89 -1.96 3.75
C PHE A 36 -48.58 -1.46 5.03
N GLY A 37 -48.85 -0.16 5.09
CA GLY A 37 -49.54 0.53 6.18
C GLY A 37 -50.96 0.05 6.47
N VAL A 38 -51.69 -0.41 5.46
CA VAL A 38 -53.06 -0.93 5.61
C VAL A 38 -53.07 -2.38 6.11
N TRP A 39 -52.01 -3.14 5.84
CA TRP A 39 -51.85 -4.54 6.29
C TRP A 39 -51.47 -4.66 7.79
N ILE A 40 -51.29 -3.53 8.47
CA ILE A 40 -50.80 -3.40 9.84
C ILE A 40 -51.83 -3.71 10.93
N GLU A 41 -53.12 -3.71 10.61
CA GLU A 41 -54.19 -3.85 11.61
C GLU A 41 -54.18 -5.20 12.37
N GLY A 42 -53.31 -6.15 12.01
CA GLY A 42 -52.89 -7.31 12.82
C GLY A 42 -51.54 -7.08 13.54
N LEU A 43 -51.54 -6.31 14.63
CA LEU A 43 -50.35 -5.64 15.19
C LEU A 43 -49.25 -6.55 15.82
N GLY A 44 -49.47 -7.85 15.95
CA GLY A 44 -48.40 -8.79 16.33
C GLY A 44 -47.39 -9.00 15.19
N ASP A 45 -47.88 -9.11 13.96
CA ASP A 45 -47.09 -9.46 12.78
C ASP A 45 -46.34 -8.25 12.20
N LEU A 46 -46.85 -7.03 12.40
CA LEU A 46 -46.15 -5.84 11.93
C LEU A 46 -44.80 -5.65 12.62
N SER A 47 -44.75 -5.79 13.94
CA SER A 47 -43.51 -5.57 14.69
C SER A 47 -42.40 -6.52 14.23
N VAL A 48 -42.78 -7.77 13.95
CA VAL A 48 -41.92 -8.81 13.37
C VAL A 48 -41.52 -8.44 11.94
N ALA A 49 -42.47 -8.01 11.09
CA ALA A 49 -42.20 -7.59 9.72
C ALA A 49 -41.25 -6.38 9.64
N LEU A 50 -41.46 -5.36 10.48
CA LEU A 50 -40.58 -4.20 10.61
C LEU A 50 -39.19 -4.60 11.11
N GLY A 51 -39.11 -5.51 12.08
CA GLY A 51 -37.83 -6.05 12.57
C GLY A 51 -37.04 -6.76 11.47
N ILE A 52 -37.70 -7.62 10.69
CA ILE A 52 -37.08 -8.32 9.56
C ILE A 52 -36.64 -7.33 8.48
N MET A 53 -37.47 -6.35 8.13
CA MET A 53 -37.11 -5.31 7.16
C MET A 53 -35.92 -4.47 7.64
N ALA A 54 -35.92 -4.05 8.91
CA ALA A 54 -34.82 -3.30 9.50
C ALA A 54 -33.51 -4.10 9.50
N ALA A 55 -33.57 -5.40 9.83
CA ALA A 55 -32.41 -6.29 9.75
C ALA A 55 -31.89 -6.42 8.31
N GLY A 56 -32.79 -6.55 7.32
CA GLY A 56 -32.43 -6.58 5.90
C GLY A 56 -31.75 -5.29 5.43
N ILE A 57 -32.28 -4.13 5.84
CA ILE A 57 -31.68 -2.82 5.56
C ILE A 57 -30.31 -2.68 6.22
N ALA A 58 -30.18 -3.08 7.49
CA ALA A 58 -28.91 -3.03 8.22
C ALA A 58 -27.85 -3.92 7.55
N PHE A 59 -28.22 -5.11 7.11
CA PHE A 59 -27.33 -6.01 6.36
C PHE A 59 -26.92 -5.41 5.01
N ALA A 60 -27.86 -4.80 4.27
CA ALA A 60 -27.55 -4.13 3.00
C ALA A 60 -26.64 -2.90 3.19
N LEU A 61 -26.77 -2.18 4.29
CA LEU A 61 -25.99 -0.98 4.62
C LEU A 61 -24.72 -1.28 5.43
N GLN A 62 -24.44 -2.55 5.75
CA GLN A 62 -23.33 -2.93 6.62
C GLN A 62 -21.99 -2.31 6.16
N GLU A 63 -21.71 -2.31 4.85
CA GLU A 63 -20.48 -1.74 4.32
C GLU A 63 -20.43 -0.22 4.44
N VAL A 64 -21.56 0.47 4.28
CA VAL A 64 -21.65 1.93 4.40
C VAL A 64 -21.43 2.35 5.85
N ILE A 65 -22.11 1.68 6.79
CA ILE A 65 -21.96 1.91 8.22
C ILE A 65 -20.51 1.61 8.65
N GLY A 66 -19.96 0.48 8.21
CA GLY A 66 -18.58 0.10 8.47
C GLY A 66 -17.57 1.12 7.92
N SER A 67 -17.83 1.66 6.72
CA SER A 67 -16.96 2.68 6.11
C SER A 67 -16.99 4.00 6.89
N PHE A 68 -18.17 4.41 7.35
CA PHE A 68 -18.32 5.58 8.20
C PHE A 68 -17.61 5.42 9.55
N ALA A 69 -17.76 4.26 10.19
CA ALA A 69 -17.02 3.93 11.41
C ALA A 69 -15.50 3.88 11.18
N GLY A 70 -15.07 3.37 10.02
CA GLY A 70 -13.67 3.35 9.60
C GLY A 70 -13.11 4.77 9.45
N TRP A 71 -13.87 5.67 8.83
CA TRP A 71 -13.50 7.08 8.71
C TRP A 71 -13.36 7.78 10.07
N LEU A 72 -14.30 7.58 10.99
CA LEU A 72 -14.19 8.10 12.36
C LEU A 72 -12.92 7.58 13.05
N THR A 73 -12.60 6.30 12.85
CA THR A 73 -11.38 5.68 13.39
C THR A 73 -10.11 6.29 12.78
N ILE A 74 -10.11 6.54 11.47
CA ILE A 74 -8.98 7.16 10.78
C ILE A 74 -8.75 8.59 11.30
N ILE A 75 -9.82 9.39 11.48
CA ILE A 75 -9.69 10.77 11.94
C ILE A 75 -9.29 10.86 13.42
N SER A 76 -9.89 10.03 14.27
CA SER A 76 -9.66 10.07 15.72
C SER A 76 -8.34 9.41 16.12
N GLY A 77 -8.09 8.19 15.62
CA GLY A 77 -6.90 7.41 15.94
C GLY A 77 -5.67 7.79 15.09
N ARG A 78 -5.87 8.42 13.93
CA ARG A 78 -4.82 8.75 12.95
C ARG A 78 -3.81 7.61 12.71
N PRO A 79 -4.29 6.39 12.37
CA PRO A 79 -3.42 5.26 12.05
C PRO A 79 -2.55 5.52 10.79
N PHE A 80 -3.02 6.42 9.92
CA PHE A 80 -2.28 7.02 8.81
C PHE A 80 -2.83 8.42 8.50
N SER A 81 -2.06 9.21 7.77
CA SER A 81 -2.42 10.55 7.28
C SER A 81 -2.23 10.67 5.77
N ILE A 82 -2.76 11.74 5.18
CA ILE A 82 -2.50 12.09 3.78
C ILE A 82 -0.99 12.24 3.58
N GLY A 83 -0.46 11.58 2.55
CA GLY A 83 0.97 11.49 2.25
C GLY A 83 1.70 10.31 2.90
N ASP A 84 1.06 9.52 3.76
CA ASP A 84 1.66 8.30 4.27
C ASP A 84 1.61 7.19 3.22
N ARG A 85 2.65 6.35 3.18
CA ARG A 85 2.65 5.10 2.40
C ARG A 85 2.05 3.99 3.24
N ILE A 86 0.99 3.37 2.74
CA ILE A 86 0.31 2.28 3.43
C ILE A 86 0.14 1.06 2.53
N GLU A 87 -0.05 -0.09 3.16
CA GLU A 87 -0.48 -1.32 2.52
C GLU A 87 -1.60 -1.98 3.31
N THR A 88 -2.67 -2.35 2.62
CA THR A 88 -3.84 -3.03 3.19
C THR A 88 -4.50 -3.90 2.13
N GLY A 89 -4.88 -5.14 2.47
CA GLY A 89 -5.53 -6.06 1.53
C GLY A 89 -4.79 -6.26 0.20
N ASN A 90 -3.45 -6.37 0.25
CA ASN A 90 -2.54 -6.45 -0.90
C ASN A 90 -2.49 -5.22 -1.83
N ILE A 91 -3.09 -4.10 -1.42
CA ILE A 91 -2.99 -2.82 -2.12
C ILE A 91 -1.97 -1.97 -1.39
N ARG A 92 -0.90 -1.57 -2.10
CA ARG A 92 0.12 -0.65 -1.59
C ARG A 92 0.03 0.68 -2.32
N GLY A 93 0.14 1.78 -1.58
CA GLY A 93 0.13 3.11 -2.18
C GLY A 93 0.29 4.25 -1.19
N ASP A 94 0.47 5.45 -1.74
CA ASP A 94 0.52 6.69 -0.95
C ASP A 94 -0.89 7.28 -0.80
N VAL A 95 -1.25 7.68 0.41
CA VAL A 95 -2.59 8.22 0.70
C VAL A 95 -2.74 9.61 0.09
N VAL A 96 -3.70 9.74 -0.84
CA VAL A 96 -4.00 10.99 -1.54
C VAL A 96 -5.12 11.75 -0.85
N ASP A 97 -6.20 11.05 -0.49
CA ASP A 97 -7.39 11.63 0.13
C ASP A 97 -8.09 10.62 1.06
N VAL A 98 -8.74 11.13 2.10
CA VAL A 98 -9.57 10.34 3.01
C VAL A 98 -10.97 10.96 3.05
N SER A 99 -11.86 10.38 2.25
CA SER A 99 -13.29 10.73 2.20
C SER A 99 -14.10 9.91 3.23
N ILE A 100 -15.37 10.28 3.45
CA ILE A 100 -16.24 9.67 4.49
C ILE A 100 -16.39 8.15 4.33
N LEU A 101 -16.52 7.65 3.10
CA LEU A 101 -16.73 6.21 2.85
C LEU A 101 -15.50 5.50 2.29
N ARG A 102 -14.53 6.26 1.77
CA ARG A 102 -13.45 5.72 0.96
C ARG A 102 -12.13 6.47 1.20
N THR A 103 -11.02 5.76 1.08
CA THR A 103 -9.68 6.31 1.05
C THR A 103 -9.10 6.12 -0.35
N THR A 104 -8.47 7.18 -0.87
CA THR A 104 -7.87 7.20 -2.20
C THR A 104 -6.36 7.07 -2.09
N LEU A 105 -5.79 6.10 -2.80
CA LEU A 105 -4.37 5.77 -2.80
C LEU A 105 -3.79 5.95 -4.20
N MET A 106 -2.58 6.49 -4.28
CA MET A 106 -1.72 6.43 -5.46
C MET A 106 -1.02 5.06 -5.45
N GLU A 107 -1.39 4.17 -6.36
CA GLU A 107 -0.89 2.79 -6.37
C GLU A 107 0.63 2.74 -6.58
N ILE A 108 1.28 1.87 -5.81
CA ILE A 108 2.71 1.58 -5.89
C ILE A 108 2.90 0.08 -6.06
N GLY A 109 3.76 -0.30 -7.00
CA GLY A 109 4.02 -1.70 -7.31
C GLY A 109 3.01 -2.30 -8.29
N ASN A 110 2.75 -3.61 -8.19
CA ASN A 110 1.89 -4.40 -9.09
C ASN A 110 2.39 -4.47 -10.55
N TRP A 111 2.26 -3.39 -11.33
CA TRP A 111 2.69 -3.33 -12.73
C TRP A 111 4.19 -3.03 -12.90
N LEU A 112 4.74 -2.23 -12.00
CA LEU A 112 6.17 -1.93 -11.96
C LEU A 112 6.79 -2.70 -10.79
N GLN A 113 7.79 -3.53 -11.05
CA GLN A 113 8.50 -4.22 -9.98
C GLN A 113 9.21 -3.20 -9.07
N GLY A 114 8.78 -3.07 -7.80
CA GLY A 114 9.37 -2.26 -6.71
C GLY A 114 8.51 -1.09 -6.21
N ASP A 115 9.11 -0.11 -5.50
CA ASP A 115 8.44 1.06 -4.90
C ASP A 115 8.33 2.33 -5.79
N HIS A 116 7.70 2.26 -6.97
CA HIS A 116 7.43 3.46 -7.78
C HIS A 116 5.94 3.57 -8.04
N ASN A 117 5.44 4.81 -8.12
CA ASN A 117 4.04 5.09 -8.39
C ASN A 117 3.71 4.62 -9.80
N THR A 118 2.67 3.80 -9.95
CA THR A 118 2.20 3.37 -11.28
C THR A 118 1.42 4.47 -11.99
N GLY A 119 1.07 5.54 -11.27
CA GLY A 119 0.15 6.58 -11.73
C GLY A 119 -1.32 6.17 -11.66
N ARG A 120 -1.63 4.95 -11.20
CA ARG A 120 -3.01 4.49 -11.01
C ARG A 120 -3.53 4.96 -9.68
N ILE A 121 -4.79 5.38 -9.66
CA ILE A 121 -5.52 5.70 -8.44
C ILE A 121 -6.34 4.47 -8.03
N VAL A 122 -6.19 4.06 -6.78
CA VAL A 122 -6.96 2.96 -6.18
C VAL A 122 -7.78 3.51 -5.04
N THR A 123 -9.08 3.23 -5.05
CA THR A 123 -9.99 3.70 -4.01
C THR A 123 -10.49 2.52 -3.20
N VAL A 124 -10.20 2.52 -1.90
CA VAL A 124 -10.58 1.45 -0.96
C VAL A 124 -11.70 1.93 -0.04
N SER A 125 -12.58 1.02 0.39
CA SER A 125 -13.54 1.32 1.45
C SER A 125 -12.80 1.54 2.77
N ASN A 126 -13.24 2.52 3.56
CA ASN A 126 -12.70 2.73 4.90
C ASN A 126 -13.01 1.56 5.85
N ALA A 127 -14.02 0.73 5.54
CA ALA A 127 -14.34 -0.48 6.33
C ALA A 127 -13.20 -1.51 6.30
N LEU A 128 -12.31 -1.43 5.29
CA LEU A 128 -11.19 -2.33 5.12
C LEU A 128 -10.22 -2.32 6.31
N ILE A 129 -10.12 -1.19 7.03
CA ILE A 129 -9.26 -1.06 8.22
C ILE A 129 -9.60 -2.04 9.34
N PHE A 130 -10.84 -2.54 9.37
CA PHE A 130 -11.29 -3.53 10.36
C PHE A 130 -11.18 -4.97 9.85
N LYS A 131 -11.06 -5.15 8.54
CA LYS A 131 -11.07 -6.47 7.88
C LYS A 131 -9.66 -6.98 7.59
N GLU A 132 -8.77 -6.07 7.23
CA GLU A 132 -7.41 -6.37 6.79
C GLU A 132 -6.38 -5.65 7.67
N PRO A 133 -5.18 -6.23 7.86
CA PRO A 133 -4.10 -5.52 8.52
C PRO A 133 -3.71 -4.27 7.71
N LEU A 134 -3.30 -3.24 8.45
CA LEU A 134 -2.77 -2.00 7.90
C LEU A 134 -1.27 -1.94 8.22
N TYR A 135 -0.44 -1.97 7.19
CA TYR A 135 0.98 -1.70 7.30
C TYR A 135 1.24 -0.23 6.93
N ASN A 136 1.77 0.56 7.86
CA ASN A 136 2.14 1.94 7.60
C ASN A 136 3.66 2.08 7.58
N TYR A 137 4.20 2.47 6.42
CA TYR A 137 5.63 2.61 6.17
C TYR A 137 6.18 4.00 6.57
N SER A 138 5.31 4.96 6.91
CA SER A 138 5.67 6.37 7.12
C SER A 138 5.21 6.97 8.47
N ALA A 139 4.52 6.20 9.32
CA ALA A 139 3.88 6.70 10.55
C ALA A 139 4.83 7.35 11.57
N TYR A 140 5.75 6.56 12.12
CA TYR A 140 6.65 7.01 13.21
C TYR A 140 8.10 7.17 12.75
N ILE A 141 8.47 6.43 11.72
CA ILE A 141 9.80 6.36 11.16
C ILE A 141 9.60 6.45 9.65
N ARG A 142 10.33 7.38 9.00
CA ARG A 142 10.20 7.61 7.54
C ARG A 142 11.25 6.87 6.71
N PHE A 143 12.11 6.12 7.39
CA PHE A 143 13.08 5.22 6.78
C PHE A 143 12.71 3.77 7.07
N ILE A 144 13.14 2.89 6.18
CA ILE A 144 13.00 1.45 6.27
C ILE A 144 14.36 0.81 6.17
N TRP A 145 14.47 -0.44 6.64
CA TRP A 145 15.67 -1.25 6.42
C TRP A 145 15.52 -1.98 5.10
N ASP A 146 16.45 -1.73 4.18
CA ASP A 146 16.57 -2.48 2.93
C ASP A 146 17.75 -3.44 3.01
N GLU A 147 17.71 -4.46 2.16
CA GLU A 147 18.73 -5.49 2.08
C GLU A 147 19.22 -5.68 0.63
N ILE A 148 20.52 -5.63 0.46
CA ILE A 148 21.21 -6.04 -0.77
C ILE A 148 21.88 -7.39 -0.49
N SER A 149 21.41 -8.44 -1.16
CA SER A 149 22.07 -9.76 -1.14
C SER A 149 22.93 -9.92 -2.40
N LEU A 150 24.21 -10.23 -2.20
CA LEU A 150 25.15 -10.53 -3.28
C LEU A 150 25.88 -11.86 -3.00
N PRO A 151 25.87 -12.79 -3.97
CA PRO A 151 26.65 -14.01 -3.87
C PRO A 151 28.10 -13.74 -4.30
N VAL A 152 29.07 -14.13 -3.48
CA VAL A 152 30.51 -13.95 -3.73
C VAL A 152 31.19 -15.31 -3.72
N THR A 153 32.14 -15.53 -4.65
CA THR A 153 32.83 -16.83 -4.73
C THR A 153 33.75 -17.07 -3.52
N TYR A 154 34.03 -18.33 -3.22
CA TYR A 154 34.91 -18.71 -2.11
C TYR A 154 36.37 -18.27 -2.29
N GLU A 155 36.80 -18.10 -3.54
CA GLU A 155 38.16 -17.68 -3.88
C GLU A 155 38.35 -16.16 -3.76
N SER A 156 37.26 -15.41 -3.63
CA SER A 156 37.31 -13.95 -3.50
C SER A 156 37.60 -13.53 -2.06
N ASP A 157 38.26 -12.39 -1.88
CA ASP A 157 38.50 -11.80 -0.56
C ASP A 157 37.18 -11.27 0.04
N TRP A 158 36.53 -12.13 0.81
CA TRP A 158 35.23 -11.85 1.42
C TRP A 158 35.30 -10.72 2.47
N GLN A 159 36.43 -10.56 3.15
CA GLN A 159 36.61 -9.50 4.14
C GLN A 159 36.65 -8.14 3.46
N LYS A 160 37.42 -8.05 2.36
CA LYS A 160 37.47 -6.85 1.54
C LYS A 160 36.12 -6.55 0.89
N ALA A 161 35.38 -7.58 0.46
CA ALA A 161 34.02 -7.42 -0.06
C ALA A 161 33.09 -6.75 0.96
N ILE A 162 33.09 -7.21 2.21
CA ILE A 162 32.32 -6.59 3.32
C ILE A 162 32.71 -5.12 3.49
N THR A 163 34.01 -4.81 3.53
CA THR A 163 34.48 -3.43 3.69
C THR A 163 33.98 -2.54 2.56
N LEU A 164 34.08 -3.00 1.30
CA LEU A 164 33.63 -2.23 0.14
C LEU A 164 32.11 -1.99 0.15
N MET A 165 31.32 -3.01 0.49
CA MET A 165 29.86 -2.89 0.61
C MET A 165 29.47 -1.84 1.67
N VAL A 166 30.07 -1.93 2.86
CA VAL A 166 29.82 -0.97 3.96
C VAL A 166 30.22 0.44 3.57
N THR A 167 31.38 0.61 2.94
CA THR A 167 31.87 1.92 2.48
C THR A 167 30.97 2.52 1.42
N ALA A 168 30.47 1.71 0.47
CA ALA A 168 29.57 2.17 -0.58
C ALA A 168 28.29 2.84 -0.02
N VAL A 169 27.74 2.29 1.07
CA VAL A 169 26.59 2.87 1.77
C VAL A 169 26.99 4.08 2.62
N ARG A 170 28.04 3.96 3.45
CA ARG A 170 28.44 5.01 4.41
C ARG A 170 28.85 6.33 3.74
N GLU A 171 29.50 6.24 2.59
CA GLU A 171 29.96 7.40 1.83
C GLU A 171 28.87 7.96 0.90
N HIS A 172 27.70 7.33 0.84
CA HIS A 172 26.62 7.81 0.00
C HIS A 172 26.00 9.10 0.58
N PRO A 173 25.89 10.20 -0.19
CA PRO A 173 25.38 11.48 0.32
C PRO A 173 24.00 11.39 0.95
N GLN A 174 23.08 10.64 0.32
CA GLN A 174 21.72 10.43 0.87
C GLN A 174 21.73 9.74 2.24
N TYR A 175 22.61 8.75 2.45
CA TYR A 175 22.72 8.05 3.73
C TYR A 175 23.25 8.99 4.83
N GLN A 176 24.25 9.82 4.52
CA GLN A 176 24.78 10.80 5.47
C GLN A 176 23.74 11.86 5.86
N ASN A 177 22.90 12.29 4.91
CA ASN A 177 21.80 13.22 5.17
C ASN A 177 20.66 12.59 5.97
N LEU A 178 20.45 11.28 5.83
CA LEU A 178 19.43 10.53 6.55
C LEU A 178 19.80 10.34 8.03
N LEU A 179 21.07 10.06 8.33
CA LEU A 179 21.50 9.64 9.67
C LEU A 179 21.05 10.56 10.82
N PRO A 180 21.25 11.89 10.77
CA PRO A 180 20.83 12.77 11.88
C PRO A 180 19.32 12.70 12.12
N ARG A 181 18.52 12.66 11.05
CA ARG A 181 17.06 12.58 11.11
C ARG A 181 16.61 11.22 11.63
N ALA A 182 17.26 10.15 11.18
CA ALA A 182 16.97 8.79 11.57
C ALA A 182 17.29 8.54 13.05
N GLU A 183 18.39 9.11 13.56
CA GLU A 183 18.75 9.05 14.98
C GLU A 183 17.74 9.77 15.86
N GLU A 184 17.30 10.97 15.46
CA GLU A 184 16.26 11.69 16.17
C GLU A 184 14.94 10.93 16.17
N GLN A 185 14.48 10.44 15.02
CA GLN A 185 13.27 9.64 14.91
C GLN A 185 13.36 8.38 15.77
N ARG A 186 14.49 7.67 15.74
CA ARG A 186 14.75 6.50 16.58
C ARG A 186 14.70 6.85 18.07
N ARG A 187 15.28 7.98 18.48
CA ARG A 187 15.24 8.46 19.87
C ARG A 187 13.81 8.74 20.33
N LEU A 188 13.01 9.38 19.49
CA LEU A 188 11.60 9.68 19.76
C LEU A 188 10.76 8.40 19.79
N ALA A 189 10.96 7.51 18.82
CA ALA A 189 10.27 6.23 18.72
C ALA A 189 10.58 5.34 19.93
N ARG A 190 11.84 5.30 20.41
CA ARG A 190 12.21 4.54 21.62
C ARG A 190 11.52 5.03 22.90
N ARG A 191 11.10 6.30 22.96
CA ARG A 191 10.32 6.84 24.08
C ARG A 191 8.86 6.42 24.02
N LYS A 192 8.30 6.26 22.81
CA LYS A 192 6.89 5.96 22.58
C LYS A 192 6.59 4.48 22.40
N LEU A 193 7.56 3.71 21.91
CA LEU A 193 7.44 2.31 21.54
C LEU A 193 8.36 1.45 22.41
N ALA A 194 7.82 0.37 22.97
CA ALA A 194 8.58 -0.62 23.74
C ALA A 194 9.40 -1.58 22.85
N VAL A 195 9.93 -1.10 21.72
CA VAL A 195 10.61 -1.93 20.71
C VAL A 195 12.11 -1.61 20.69
N LYS A 196 12.94 -2.66 20.58
CA LYS A 196 14.37 -2.52 20.31
C LYS A 196 14.56 -2.11 18.85
N ILE A 197 14.82 -0.83 18.60
CA ILE A 197 15.10 -0.35 17.24
C ILE A 197 16.51 -0.78 16.84
N THR A 198 16.62 -1.44 15.68
CA THR A 198 17.87 -1.89 15.04
C THR A 198 18.88 -0.75 14.90
N SER A 199 20.18 -1.08 14.86
CA SER A 199 21.22 -0.08 14.56
C SER A 199 20.97 0.58 13.20
N LEU A 200 21.35 1.85 13.09
CA LEU A 200 21.32 2.59 11.82
C LEU A 200 22.57 2.32 10.98
N GLU A 201 23.59 1.69 11.56
CA GLU A 201 24.81 1.35 10.84
C GLU A 201 24.55 0.25 9.81
N PRO A 202 25.10 0.36 8.58
CA PRO A 202 25.08 -0.74 7.63
C PRO A 202 25.85 -1.93 8.19
N ARG A 203 25.27 -3.11 8.05
CA ARG A 203 25.85 -4.38 8.51
C ARG A 203 25.74 -5.41 7.41
N VAL A 204 26.80 -6.19 7.24
CA VAL A 204 26.81 -7.33 6.31
C VAL A 204 26.72 -8.61 7.11
N PHE A 205 25.73 -9.42 6.79
CA PHE A 205 25.58 -10.77 7.29
C PHE A 205 26.15 -11.74 6.26
N VAL A 206 26.94 -12.70 6.73
CA VAL A 206 27.58 -13.70 5.88
C VAL A 206 26.92 -15.04 6.14
N LYS A 207 26.48 -15.70 5.08
CA LYS A 207 25.93 -17.04 5.10
C LYS A 207 26.71 -17.92 4.12
N LEU A 208 27.20 -19.06 4.60
CA LEU A 208 27.87 -20.05 3.77
C LEU A 208 26.80 -20.92 3.08
N THR A 209 26.99 -21.20 1.79
CA THR A 209 26.12 -22.10 1.01
C THR A 209 26.98 -23.15 0.30
N ASP A 210 26.39 -24.12 -0.38
CA ASP A 210 27.18 -25.16 -1.06
C ASP A 210 28.00 -24.60 -2.25
N ASN A 211 27.58 -23.46 -2.81
CA ASN A 211 28.12 -22.92 -4.06
C ASN A 211 28.84 -21.57 -3.92
N TRP A 212 28.51 -20.77 -2.90
CA TRP A 212 29.06 -19.43 -2.69
C TRP A 212 28.89 -18.91 -1.27
N ILE A 213 29.52 -17.78 -0.97
CA ILE A 213 29.31 -16.99 0.23
C ILE A 213 28.20 -15.96 -0.06
N GLU A 214 27.05 -16.11 0.56
CA GLU A 214 25.94 -15.16 0.44
C GLU A 214 26.14 -14.01 1.44
N MET A 215 26.22 -12.77 0.92
CA MET A 215 26.42 -11.56 1.70
C MET A 215 25.17 -10.68 1.66
N GLY A 216 24.45 -10.60 2.78
CA GLY A 216 23.29 -9.74 2.96
C GLY A 216 23.66 -8.43 3.66
N MET A 217 23.70 -7.32 2.94
CA MET A 217 23.96 -6.00 3.51
C MET A 217 22.63 -5.30 3.84
N VAL A 218 22.40 -5.10 5.14
CA VAL A 218 21.23 -4.39 5.67
C VAL A 218 21.61 -2.95 6.02
N TYR A 219 20.80 -1.99 5.59
CA TYR A 219 21.01 -0.56 5.85
C TYR A 219 19.67 0.21 5.91
N PRO A 220 19.58 1.30 6.68
CA PRO A 220 18.42 2.19 6.64
C PRO A 220 18.44 3.08 5.40
N VAL A 221 17.27 3.32 4.82
CA VAL A 221 17.07 4.20 3.67
C VAL A 221 15.68 4.85 3.71
N ASP A 222 15.55 6.06 3.18
CA ASP A 222 14.25 6.70 3.01
C ASP A 222 13.34 5.87 2.09
N ASN A 223 12.07 5.73 2.47
CA ASN A 223 11.09 4.93 1.74
C ASN A 223 10.90 5.39 0.28
N ASP A 224 10.97 6.71 0.02
CA ASP A 224 10.77 7.27 -1.32
C ASP A 224 12.00 7.15 -2.24
N SER A 225 13.20 7.09 -1.66
CA SER A 225 14.45 7.02 -2.41
C SER A 225 15.09 5.63 -2.42
N ARG A 226 14.47 4.64 -1.77
CA ARG A 226 14.97 3.26 -1.63
C ARG A 226 15.51 2.69 -2.94
N ARG A 227 14.73 2.74 -4.03
CA ARG A 227 15.14 2.17 -5.33
C ARG A 227 16.34 2.89 -5.93
N ALA A 228 16.31 4.22 -5.97
CA ALA A 228 17.37 5.03 -6.56
C ALA A 228 18.68 4.82 -5.80
N PHE A 229 18.60 4.90 -4.47
CA PHE A 229 19.71 4.61 -3.56
C PHE A 229 20.28 3.21 -3.79
N ARG A 230 19.43 2.18 -3.80
CA ARG A 230 19.86 0.79 -4.04
C ARG A 230 20.53 0.63 -5.40
N ASN A 231 20.03 1.28 -6.45
CA ASN A 231 20.65 1.25 -7.76
C ASN A 231 22.04 1.91 -7.75
N GLU A 232 22.18 3.10 -7.17
CA GLU A 232 23.47 3.81 -7.07
C GLU A 232 24.49 3.00 -6.25
N VAL A 233 24.07 2.44 -5.12
CA VAL A 233 24.91 1.57 -4.28
C VAL A 233 25.30 0.28 -5.01
N ASN A 234 24.37 -0.38 -5.70
CA ASN A 234 24.69 -1.58 -6.49
C ASN A 234 25.72 -1.30 -7.58
N GLN A 235 25.56 -0.22 -8.34
CA GLN A 235 26.50 0.16 -9.38
C GLN A 235 27.90 0.44 -8.79
N ARG A 236 27.95 1.13 -7.66
CA ARG A 236 29.20 1.38 -6.94
C ARG A 236 29.87 0.09 -6.47
N ILE A 237 29.12 -0.81 -5.84
CA ILE A 237 29.63 -2.11 -5.38
C ILE A 237 30.18 -2.90 -6.55
N LEU A 238 29.49 -2.95 -7.69
CA LEU A 238 29.97 -3.65 -8.89
C LEU A 238 31.33 -3.10 -9.38
N LEU A 239 31.47 -1.77 -9.42
CA LEU A 239 32.72 -1.13 -9.82
C LEU A 239 33.86 -1.41 -8.83
N ASP A 240 33.57 -1.35 -7.54
CA ASP A 240 34.57 -1.56 -6.49
C ASP A 240 34.98 -3.04 -6.39
N PHE A 241 34.05 -3.97 -6.60
CA PHE A 241 34.34 -5.41 -6.68
C PHE A 241 35.21 -5.73 -7.89
N ALA A 242 34.91 -5.14 -9.06
CA ALA A 242 35.72 -5.32 -10.26
C ALA A 242 37.17 -4.83 -10.05
N LYS A 243 37.36 -3.65 -9.43
CA LYS A 243 38.70 -3.12 -9.10
C LYS A 243 39.46 -4.00 -8.09
N ALA A 244 38.74 -4.61 -7.16
CA ALA A 244 39.31 -5.47 -6.13
C ALA A 244 39.46 -6.94 -6.57
N ASN A 245 39.11 -7.29 -7.82
CA ASN A 245 39.08 -8.66 -8.34
C ASN A 245 38.19 -9.60 -7.51
N ILE A 246 37.08 -9.08 -6.96
CA ILE A 246 36.06 -9.85 -6.25
C ILE A 246 35.04 -10.33 -7.28
N LYS A 247 34.81 -11.64 -7.34
CA LYS A 247 33.89 -12.24 -8.30
C LYS A 247 32.54 -12.49 -7.67
N ILE A 248 31.50 -12.03 -8.36
CA ILE A 248 30.12 -12.40 -8.05
C ILE A 248 29.92 -13.84 -8.51
N ALA A 249 29.40 -14.69 -7.62
CA ALA A 249 29.21 -16.08 -7.95
C ALA A 249 28.03 -16.25 -8.91
N SER A 250 28.23 -17.11 -9.92
CA SER A 250 27.15 -17.72 -10.68
C SER A 250 26.95 -19.16 -10.20
N GLN A 251 25.85 -19.79 -10.59
CA GLN A 251 25.71 -21.23 -10.34
C GLN A 251 26.86 -21.99 -11.02
N THR A 252 27.62 -22.74 -10.23
CA THR A 252 28.64 -23.67 -10.71
C THR A 252 28.01 -25.05 -10.78
N ILE A 253 27.96 -25.64 -11.96
CA ILE A 253 27.50 -27.01 -12.16
C ILE A 253 28.71 -27.83 -12.60
N GLU A 254 29.16 -28.75 -11.74
CA GLU A 254 30.18 -29.74 -12.11
C GLU A 254 29.49 -30.98 -12.68
N ILE A 255 29.61 -31.18 -14.00
CA ILE A 255 29.08 -32.37 -14.66
C ILE A 255 30.11 -33.49 -14.55
N VAL A 256 29.93 -34.36 -13.55
CA VAL A 256 30.88 -35.44 -13.24
C VAL A 256 30.88 -36.54 -14.32
N ARG A 257 29.73 -36.78 -14.99
CA ARG A 257 29.62 -37.79 -16.06
C ARG A 257 28.40 -37.54 -16.94
N PHE A 258 28.57 -37.67 -18.26
CA PHE A 258 27.45 -37.77 -19.20
C PHE A 258 26.91 -39.21 -19.23
N PRO A 259 25.58 -39.42 -19.35
CA PRO A 259 25.02 -40.75 -19.50
C PRO A 259 25.62 -41.42 -20.74
N TYR A 260 26.01 -42.70 -20.59
CA TYR A 260 26.47 -43.50 -21.72
C TYR A 260 25.31 -43.65 -22.71
N LYS A 261 25.56 -43.40 -24.00
CA LYS A 261 24.64 -43.86 -25.05
C LYS A 261 24.79 -45.37 -25.14
N GLU A 262 23.71 -46.09 -24.82
CA GLU A 262 23.55 -47.51 -25.19
C GLU A 262 23.51 -47.67 -26.72
#